data_AF-C0J4D0-F1
#
_entry.id   AF-C0J4D0-F1
#
_cell.length_a   1.000
_cell.length_b   1.000
_cell.length_c   1.000
_cell.angle_alpha   90.00
_cell.angle_beta   90.00
_cell.angle_gamma   90.00
#
_symmetry.space_group_name_H-M   'P 1'
#
loop_
_entity.id
_entity.type
_entity.pdbx_description
1 polymer ?
#
loop_
_entity_poly.entity_id
_entity_poly.type
_entity_poly.pdbx_seq_one_letter_code
_entity_poly.pdbx_strand_id
1 'polypeptide(L)'
;MRKSYLDYAMSVIVGRALPDVRDGLKPVHRRVLYAMHELRNNWNAAYKKSARIVGDVIGKYHPHGDTAVYDTIVRMAQNFAMRYVLIDGQGNFGSVDGLAAAAMRYTEIRMAKISHEMLADIEEETVNFGPNYDGSEHEPLVLPTRFP
;
A
#
# COMPACT_ATOMS: atom_id res chain seq x y z
N MET A 1 9.48 -31.49 6.62
CA MET A 1 9.96 -30.27 7.31
C MET A 1 10.85 -29.38 6.45
N ARG A 2 12.00 -29.84 5.94
CA ARG A 2 12.95 -28.98 5.19
C ARG A 2 12.34 -28.25 3.99
N LYS A 3 11.51 -28.93 3.18
CA LYS A 3 10.82 -28.33 2.02
C LYS A 3 9.81 -27.25 2.45
N SER A 4 8.88 -27.57 3.34
CA SER A 4 7.89 -26.62 3.85
C SER A 4 8.51 -25.40 4.52
N TYR A 5 9.63 -25.59 5.23
CA TYR A 5 10.39 -24.48 5.81
C TYR A 5 11.01 -23.58 4.73
N LEU A 6 11.62 -24.18 3.70
CA LEU A 6 12.24 -23.43 2.61
C LEU A 6 11.20 -22.67 1.78
N ASP A 7 10.08 -23.30 1.45
CA ASP A 7 8.98 -22.69 0.68
C ASP A 7 8.40 -21.49 1.45
N TYR A 8 8.17 -21.65 2.76
CA TYR A 8 7.72 -20.56 3.62
C TYR A 8 8.77 -19.44 3.71
N ALA A 9 10.02 -19.77 3.99
CA ALA A 9 11.10 -18.79 4.08
C ALA A 9 11.25 -17.98 2.78
N MET A 10 11.20 -18.65 1.63
CA MET A 10 11.28 -17.99 0.32
C MET A 10 10.08 -17.05 0.10
N SER A 11 8.86 -17.51 0.40
CA SER A 11 7.66 -16.67 0.30
C SER A 11 7.72 -15.42 1.18
N VAL A 12 8.32 -15.53 2.37
CA VAL A 12 8.49 -14.40 3.28
C VAL A 12 9.53 -13.43 2.74
N ILE A 13 10.67 -13.92 2.26
CA ILE A 13 11.76 -13.07 1.76
C ILE A 13 11.31 -12.28 0.53
N VAL A 14 10.76 -12.98 -0.47
CA VAL A 14 10.41 -12.39 -1.77
C VAL A 14 9.05 -11.71 -1.74
N GLY A 15 8.05 -12.33 -1.11
CA GLY A 15 6.66 -11.90 -1.19
C GLY A 15 6.19 -11.00 -0.03
N ARG A 16 7.04 -10.69 0.95
CA ARG A 16 6.59 -9.95 2.15
C ARG A 16 7.62 -9.00 2.75
N ALA A 17 8.81 -9.49 3.09
CA ALA A 17 9.67 -8.83 4.05
C ALA A 17 10.56 -7.74 3.44
N LEU A 18 11.13 -8.01 2.26
CA LEU A 18 12.08 -7.11 1.61
C LEU A 18 11.38 -6.21 0.58
N PRO A 19 11.77 -4.92 0.49
CA PRO A 19 11.31 -4.04 -0.60
C PRO A 19 11.97 -4.42 -1.94
N ASP A 20 11.32 -4.07 -3.05
CA ASP A 20 11.95 -4.12 -4.37
C ASP A 20 12.89 -2.91 -4.55
N VAL A 21 14.04 -3.12 -5.18
CA VAL A 21 15.03 -2.04 -5.40
C VAL A 21 14.54 -0.98 -6.40
N ARG A 22 13.60 -1.35 -7.28
CA ARG A 22 13.12 -0.46 -8.35
C ARG A 22 12.14 0.59 -7.86
N ASP A 23 11.32 0.26 -6.88
CA ASP A 23 10.31 1.17 -6.31
C ASP A 23 10.45 1.42 -4.81
N GLY A 24 11.35 0.71 -4.12
CA GLY A 24 11.54 0.84 -2.68
C GLY A 24 10.38 0.29 -1.84
N LEU A 25 9.39 -0.39 -2.45
CA LEU A 25 8.17 -0.79 -1.79
C LEU A 25 8.11 -2.30 -1.52
N LYS A 26 7.60 -2.65 -0.33
CA LYS A 26 7.09 -4.02 -0.08
C LYS A 26 5.74 -4.21 -0.77
N PRO A 27 5.31 -5.46 -1.06
CA PRO A 27 4.05 -5.73 -1.76
C PRO A 27 2.81 -5.07 -1.15
N VAL A 28 2.70 -4.99 0.18
CA VAL A 28 1.56 -4.33 0.84
C VAL A 28 1.46 -2.83 0.53
N HIS A 29 2.59 -2.10 0.46
CA HIS A 29 2.57 -0.68 0.13
C HIS A 29 2.13 -0.47 -1.32
N ARG A 30 2.65 -1.28 -2.24
CA ARG A 30 2.31 -1.25 -3.67
C ARG A 30 0.83 -1.47 -3.89
N ARG A 31 0.27 -2.51 -3.26
CA ARG A 31 -1.17 -2.84 -3.33
C ARG A 31 -2.06 -1.76 -2.77
N VAL A 32 -1.65 -1.10 -1.67
CA VAL A 32 -2.38 0.04 -1.12
C VAL A 32 -2.42 1.20 -2.11
N LEU A 33 -1.28 1.61 -2.66
CA LEU A 33 -1.21 2.71 -3.62
C LEU A 33 -1.99 2.40 -4.90
N TYR A 34 -1.87 1.17 -5.40
CA TYR A 34 -2.59 0.72 -6.59
C TYR A 34 -4.11 0.67 -6.36
N ALA A 35 -4.58 0.11 -5.24
CA ALA A 35 -6.02 0.15 -4.92
C ALA A 35 -6.55 1.60 -4.77
N MET A 36 -5.75 2.51 -4.20
CA MET A 36 -6.10 3.92 -4.13
C MET A 36 -6.14 4.59 -5.51
N HIS A 37 -5.26 4.19 -6.42
CA HIS A 37 -5.27 4.61 -7.83
C HIS A 37 -6.55 4.16 -8.54
N GLU A 38 -6.89 2.88 -8.44
CA GLU A 38 -8.10 2.28 -9.02
C GLU A 38 -9.38 2.94 -8.51
N LEU A 39 -9.41 3.28 -7.22
CA LEU A 39 -10.52 4.02 -6.59
C LEU A 39 -10.54 5.52 -6.92
N ARG A 40 -9.60 6.00 -7.74
CA ARG A 40 -9.38 7.42 -8.09
C ARG A 40 -9.31 8.31 -6.86
N ASN A 41 -8.65 7.84 -5.80
CA ASN A 41 -8.50 8.54 -4.52
C ASN A 41 -7.32 9.53 -4.56
N ASN A 42 -7.37 10.44 -5.53
CA ASN A 42 -6.32 11.39 -5.87
C ASN A 42 -6.14 12.46 -4.79
N TRP A 43 -4.99 13.15 -4.81
CA TRP A 43 -4.68 14.23 -3.87
C TRP A 43 -5.67 15.40 -3.88
N ASN A 44 -6.36 15.61 -5.01
CA ASN A 44 -7.36 16.67 -5.18
C ASN A 44 -8.80 16.19 -4.98
N ALA A 45 -9.00 14.91 -4.64
CA ALA A 45 -10.32 14.37 -4.28
C ALA A 45 -10.63 14.60 -2.80
N ALA A 46 -11.90 14.44 -2.43
CA ALA A 46 -12.32 14.38 -1.03
C ALA A 46 -11.75 13.13 -0.35
N TYR A 47 -11.43 13.24 0.94
CA TYR A 47 -10.97 12.11 1.75
C TYR A 47 -12.01 10.98 1.76
N LYS A 48 -11.53 9.73 1.82
CA LYS A 48 -12.38 8.54 1.94
C LYS A 48 -12.06 7.81 3.24
N LYS A 49 -13.08 7.21 3.87
CA LYS A 49 -12.89 6.38 5.07
C LYS A 49 -11.81 5.32 4.86
N SER A 50 -10.86 5.20 5.79
CA SER A 50 -9.76 4.23 5.71
C SER A 50 -10.29 2.79 5.61
N ALA A 51 -11.37 2.47 6.32
CA ALA A 51 -12.03 1.17 6.25
C ALA A 51 -12.41 0.75 4.83
N ARG A 52 -12.82 1.70 3.96
CA ARG A 52 -13.15 1.41 2.56
C ARG A 52 -11.90 1.01 1.77
N ILE A 53 -10.79 1.71 1.98
CA ILE A 53 -9.52 1.44 1.27
C ILE A 53 -8.94 0.11 1.74
N VAL A 54 -8.94 -0.15 3.06
CA VAL A 54 -8.50 -1.43 3.64
C VAL A 54 -9.32 -2.59 3.06
N GLY A 55 -10.65 -2.45 3.00
CA GLY A 55 -11.52 -3.48 2.43
C GLY A 55 -11.22 -3.79 0.96
N ASP A 56 -11.00 -2.77 0.13
CA ASP A 56 -10.68 -2.95 -1.30
C ASP A 56 -9.32 -3.64 -1.50
N VAL A 57 -8.31 -3.26 -0.72
CA VAL A 57 -6.98 -3.88 -0.75
C VAL A 57 -7.05 -5.37 -0.39
N ILE A 58 -7.79 -5.72 0.67
CA ILE A 58 -7.91 -7.13 1.09
C ILE A 58 -8.73 -7.93 0.09
N GLY A 59 -9.84 -7.35 -0.38
CA GLY A 59 -10.78 -8.04 -1.27
C GLY A 59 -10.19 -8.35 -2.65
N LYS A 60 -9.22 -7.56 -3.13
CA LYS A 60 -8.68 -7.71 -4.48
C LYS A 60 -7.22 -8.18 -4.53
N TYR A 61 -6.37 -7.66 -3.64
CA TYR A 61 -4.91 -7.76 -3.85
C TYR A 61 -4.15 -8.41 -2.68
N HIS A 62 -4.61 -8.24 -1.44
CA HIS A 62 -3.85 -8.63 -0.25
C HIS A 62 -4.65 -9.55 0.69
N PRO A 63 -4.63 -10.88 0.46
CA PRO A 63 -5.44 -11.86 1.20
C PRO A 63 -4.86 -12.16 2.59
N HIS A 64 -4.58 -11.11 3.36
CA HIS A 64 -4.02 -11.13 4.71
C HIS A 64 -4.81 -10.17 5.62
N GLY A 65 -4.53 -10.22 6.92
CA GLY A 65 -5.31 -9.49 7.92
C GLY A 65 -5.38 -7.98 7.68
N ASP A 66 -6.54 -7.41 7.97
CA ASP A 66 -6.85 -5.99 7.85
C ASP A 66 -5.93 -5.08 8.68
N THR A 67 -5.51 -5.58 9.84
CA THR A 67 -4.61 -4.88 10.76
C THR A 67 -3.28 -4.57 10.07
N ALA A 68 -2.69 -5.52 9.34
CA ALA A 68 -1.42 -5.30 8.64
C ALA A 68 -1.55 -4.25 7.53
N VAL A 69 -2.68 -4.24 6.81
CA VAL A 69 -2.96 -3.24 5.78
C VAL A 69 -3.15 -1.86 6.40
N TYR A 70 -3.94 -1.78 7.47
CA TYR A 70 -4.22 -0.51 8.15
C TYR A 70 -2.97 0.07 8.82
N ASP A 71 -2.16 -0.74 9.50
CA ASP A 71 -0.91 -0.29 10.12
C ASP A 71 0.09 0.22 9.06
N THR A 72 0.11 -0.43 7.88
CA THR A 72 0.89 0.05 6.73
C THR A 72 0.40 1.44 6.27
N ILE A 73 -0.91 1.61 6.11
CA ILE A 73 -1.52 2.90 5.75
C ILE A 73 -1.18 3.97 6.78
N VAL A 74 -1.31 3.65 8.07
CA VAL A 74 -1.02 4.56 9.18
C VAL A 74 0.43 5.04 9.09
N ARG A 75 1.38 4.12 8.93
CA ARG A 75 2.80 4.47 8.80
C ARG A 75 3.08 5.34 7.56
N MET A 76 2.40 5.07 6.44
CA MET A 76 2.53 5.87 5.21
C MET A 76 1.96 7.29 5.31
N ALA A 77 1.14 7.57 6.34
CA ALA A 77 0.57 8.88 6.62
C ALA A 77 1.32 9.66 7.72
N GLN A 78 2.25 9.02 8.45
CA GLN A 78 2.99 9.63 9.55
C GLN A 78 4.23 10.39 9.06
N ASN A 79 4.19 11.72 9.09
CA ASN A 79 5.31 12.58 8.70
C ASN A 79 6.56 12.48 9.61
N PHE A 80 6.40 11.96 10.83
CA PHE A 80 7.51 11.66 11.73
C PHE A 80 8.13 10.27 11.49
N ALA A 81 7.44 9.39 10.76
CA ALA A 81 7.92 8.05 10.42
C ALA A 81 8.50 7.98 9.00
N MET A 82 8.09 8.88 8.10
CA MET A 82 8.54 8.94 6.71
C MET A 82 8.93 10.35 6.31
N ARG A 83 10.08 10.48 5.63
CA ARG A 83 10.56 11.77 5.09
C ARG A 83 9.60 12.36 4.05
N TYR A 84 9.00 11.50 3.23
CA TYR A 84 7.99 11.82 2.24
C TYR A 84 6.80 10.87 2.44
N VAL A 85 5.69 11.40 2.94
CA VAL A 85 4.46 10.62 3.12
C VAL A 85 3.80 10.33 1.78
N LEU A 86 3.32 9.11 1.59
CA LEU A 86 2.61 8.69 0.38
C LEU A 86 1.07 8.74 0.58
N ILE A 87 0.63 8.88 1.82
CA ILE A 87 -0.79 9.00 2.16
C ILE A 87 -1.01 10.32 2.89
N ASP A 88 -1.99 11.09 2.45
CA ASP A 88 -2.51 12.26 3.14
C ASP A 88 -3.70 11.80 3.99
N GLY A 89 -3.57 11.91 5.31
CA GLY A 89 -4.53 11.40 6.28
C GLY A 89 -5.21 12.52 7.08
N GLN A 90 -6.51 12.35 7.32
CA GLN A 90 -7.33 13.17 8.21
C GLN A 90 -7.81 12.35 9.41
N GLY A 91 -7.54 12.85 10.61
CA GLY A 91 -7.87 12.18 11.88
C GLY A 91 -6.62 11.87 12.72
N ASN A 92 -6.79 11.03 13.74
CA ASN A 92 -5.67 10.64 14.61
C ASN A 92 -4.91 9.44 14.01
N PHE A 93 -3.71 9.71 13.49
CA PHE A 93 -2.76 8.72 12.96
C PHE A 93 -1.62 8.40 13.93
N GLY A 94 -1.79 8.68 15.22
CA GLY A 94 -0.80 8.46 16.26
C GLY A 94 0.19 9.61 16.43
N SER A 95 1.14 9.44 17.34
CA SER A 95 2.14 10.47 17.67
C SER A 95 3.53 9.87 17.88
N VAL A 96 4.53 10.75 17.94
CA VAL A 96 5.93 10.40 18.30
C VAL A 96 6.05 9.81 19.71
N ASP A 97 5.09 10.09 20.60
CA ASP A 97 5.06 9.56 21.97
C ASP A 97 4.54 8.11 22.05
N GLY A 98 4.28 7.47 20.89
CA GLY A 98 3.82 6.09 20.82
C GLY A 98 2.30 5.93 20.98
N LEU A 99 1.52 7.01 20.91
CA LEU A 99 0.07 6.90 20.85
C LEU A 99 -0.34 6.22 19.54
N ALA A 100 -1.16 5.17 19.67
CA ALA A 100 -1.69 4.46 18.51
C ALA A 100 -2.66 5.32 17.70
N ALA A 101 -2.79 5.01 16.40
CA ALA A 101 -3.80 5.60 15.55
C ALA A 101 -5.21 5.24 16.03
N ALA A 102 -6.19 6.08 15.73
CA ALA A 102 -7.58 5.74 15.90
C ALA A 102 -7.98 4.57 14.97
N ALA A 103 -9.06 3.87 15.29
CA ALA A 103 -9.56 2.80 14.43
C ALA A 103 -9.93 3.31 13.02
N MET A 104 -9.77 2.45 12.00
CA MET A 104 -9.98 2.77 10.58
C MET A 104 -11.37 3.29 10.19
N ARG A 105 -12.36 3.16 11.09
CA ARG A 105 -13.71 3.75 10.94
C ARG A 105 -13.75 5.26 11.20
N TYR A 106 -12.76 5.80 11.92
CA TYR A 106 -12.67 7.21 12.27
C TYR A 106 -11.76 8.00 11.35
N THR A 107 -10.70 7.37 10.83
CA THR A 107 -9.72 8.03 9.96
C THR A 107 -10.18 8.06 8.51
N GLU A 108 -9.72 9.07 7.78
CA GLU A 108 -9.95 9.23 6.35
C GLU A 108 -8.63 9.50 5.64
N ILE A 109 -8.50 9.05 4.39
CA ILE A 109 -7.26 9.13 3.62
C ILE A 109 -7.52 9.44 2.14
N ARG A 110 -6.51 10.03 1.52
CA ARG A 110 -6.30 10.13 0.07
C ARG A 110 -4.82 10.04 -0.27
N MET A 111 -4.48 9.89 -1.55
CA MET A 111 -3.08 9.88 -1.95
C MET A 111 -2.44 11.26 -1.70
N ALA A 112 -1.21 11.27 -1.20
CA ALA A 112 -0.40 12.48 -1.21
C ALA A 112 -0.03 12.86 -2.66
N LYS A 113 0.30 14.13 -2.91
CA LYS A 113 0.71 14.59 -4.25
C LYS A 113 1.87 13.77 -4.84
N ILE A 114 2.88 13.45 -4.01
CA ILE A 114 4.06 12.68 -4.44
C ILE A 114 3.70 11.26 -4.90
N SER A 115 2.61 10.67 -4.40
CA SER A 115 2.19 9.32 -4.80
C SER A 115 1.74 9.25 -6.25
N HIS A 116 1.35 10.37 -6.85
CA HIS A 116 1.11 10.42 -8.30
C HIS A 116 2.42 10.24 -9.10
N GLU A 117 3.56 10.68 -8.59
CA GLU A 117 4.87 10.42 -9.24
C GLU A 117 5.30 8.96 -9.12
N MET A 118 4.84 8.26 -8.08
CA MET A 118 5.06 6.82 -7.94
C MET A 118 4.27 6.01 -8.98
N LEU A 119 3.09 6.52 -9.38
CA LEU A 119 2.11 5.83 -10.24
C LEU A 119 2.02 6.45 -11.65
N ALA A 120 2.89 7.40 -11.99
CA ALA A 120 2.84 8.09 -13.26
C ALA A 120 3.01 7.11 -14.43
N ASP A 121 2.15 7.25 -15.45
CA ASP A 121 2.14 6.43 -16.67
C ASP A 121 1.96 4.92 -16.44
N ILE A 122 1.39 4.51 -15.30
CA ILE A 122 1.15 3.09 -15.00
C ILE A 122 0.22 2.40 -16.03
N GLU A 123 -0.64 3.18 -16.68
CA GLU A 123 -1.57 2.74 -17.74
C GLU A 123 -0.92 2.69 -19.13
N GLU A 124 0.32 3.16 -19.29
CA GLU A 124 1.00 3.25 -20.59
C GLU A 124 1.94 2.06 -20.84
N GLU A 125 1.58 0.87 -20.32
CA GLU A 125 2.35 -0.38 -20.46
C GLU A 125 3.83 -0.26 -19.99
N THR A 126 4.09 0.64 -19.04
CA THR A 126 5.44 0.95 -18.54
C THR A 126 6.01 -0.09 -17.58
N VAL A 127 5.14 -0.91 -16.99
CA VAL A 127 5.50 -1.98 -16.05
C VAL A 127 4.70 -3.25 -16.34
N ASN A 128 5.28 -4.39 -15.96
CA ASN A 128 4.59 -5.66 -16.06
C ASN A 128 3.52 -5.79 -14.97
N PHE A 129 2.35 -6.28 -15.38
CA PHE A 129 1.28 -6.71 -14.50
C PHE A 129 1.28 -8.23 -14.36
N GLY A 130 0.77 -8.73 -13.25
CA GLY A 130 0.52 -10.15 -13.02
C GLY A 130 -0.88 -10.38 -12.46
N PRO A 131 -1.40 -11.62 -12.52
CA PRO A 131 -2.65 -11.97 -11.86
C PRO A 131 -2.52 -11.77 -10.34
N ASN A 132 -3.61 -11.37 -9.70
CA ASN A 132 -3.74 -11.36 -8.25
C ASN A 132 -3.78 -12.80 -7.68
N TYR A 133 -4.04 -12.93 -6.37
CA TYR A 133 -3.94 -14.21 -5.68
C TYR A 133 -4.97 -15.28 -6.12
N ASP A 134 -6.12 -14.90 -6.67
CA ASP A 134 -7.17 -15.80 -7.15
C ASP A 134 -7.38 -15.76 -8.68
N GLY A 135 -6.59 -14.94 -9.39
CA GLY A 135 -6.63 -14.79 -10.84
C GLY A 135 -7.81 -13.98 -11.38
N SER A 136 -8.60 -13.32 -10.51
CA SER A 136 -9.74 -12.49 -10.94
C SER A 136 -9.37 -11.05 -11.31
N GLU A 137 -8.24 -10.56 -10.80
CA GLU A 137 -7.77 -9.18 -11.00
C GLU A 137 -6.29 -9.18 -11.45
N HIS A 138 -5.80 -8.03 -11.89
CA HIS A 138 -4.38 -7.81 -12.19
C HIS A 138 -3.78 -6.76 -11.26
N GLU A 139 -2.51 -6.96 -10.87
CA GLU A 139 -1.74 -6.02 -10.06
C GLU A 139 -0.35 -5.76 -10.66
N PRO A 140 0.19 -4.54 -10.53
CA PRO A 140 1.53 -4.22 -11.00
C PRO A 140 2.57 -4.97 -10.17
N LEU A 141 3.55 -5.59 -10.84
CA LEU A 141 4.65 -6.28 -10.14
C LEU A 141 5.62 -5.28 -9.48
N VAL A 142 5.75 -4.10 -10.08
CA VAL A 142 6.46 -2.90 -9.57
C VAL A 142 5.73 -1.64 -9.99
N LEU A 143 5.96 -0.54 -9.29
CA LEU A 143 5.47 0.77 -9.75
C LEU A 143 6.45 1.41 -10.74
N PRO A 144 5.95 2.21 -11.71
CA PRO A 144 6.80 2.88 -12.71
C PRO A 144 7.73 3.95 -12.13
N THR A 145 7.47 4.40 -10.89
CA THR A 145 8.15 5.42 -10.09
C THR A 145 9.16 6.34 -10.80
N ARG A 146 8.91 7.64 -10.74
CA ARG A 146 9.86 8.67 -11.21
C ARG A 146 10.75 9.23 -10.09
N PHE A 147 10.56 8.75 -8.87
CA PHE A 147 11.25 9.24 -7.67
C PHE A 147 11.88 8.08 -6.88
N PRO A 148 13.19 8.14 -6.56
CA PRO A 148 13.88 7.09 -5.80
C PRO A 148 13.65 7.18 -4.28
#